data_AF-A0A1F9N222-F1
#
_entry.id   AF-A0A1F9N222-F1
#
_cell.length_a   1.000
_cell.length_b   1.000
_cell.length_c   1.000
_cell.angle_alpha   90.00
_cell.angle_beta   90.00
_cell.angle_gamma   90.00
#
_symmetry.space_group_name_H-M   'P 1'
#
loop_
_entity.id
_entity.type
_entity.pdbx_description
1 polymer ?
#
loop_
_entity_poly.entity_id
_entity_poly.type
_entity_poly.pdbx_seq_one_letter_code
_entity_poly.pdbx_strand_id
1 'polypeptide(L)' 'PCRRCQDTVAVLQAVAEALPGRVTVRVVSTEDAECARYGAVLTPMVVVNGKIACAGTVPVRSGLERLVAAELAR' A
#
# COMPACT_ATOMS: atom_id res chain seq x y z
N PRO A 1 -5.05 -12.35 8.87
CA PRO A 1 -5.06 -11.66 7.55
C PRO A 1 -5.60 -12.60 6.47
N CYS A 2 -6.49 -12.14 5.58
CA CYS A 2 -7.04 -12.96 4.49
C CYS A 2 -6.09 -13.03 3.28
N ARG A 3 -6.40 -13.89 2.30
CA ARG A 3 -5.55 -14.10 1.12
C ARG A 3 -5.26 -12.80 0.34
N ARG A 4 -6.28 -11.96 0.12
CA ARG A 4 -6.11 -10.67 -0.57
C ARG A 4 -5.17 -9.72 0.17
N CYS A 5 -5.20 -9.71 1.50
CA CYS A 5 -4.25 -8.91 2.28
C CYS A 5 -2.82 -9.43 2.12
N GLN A 6 -2.63 -10.75 2.15
CA GLN A 6 -1.31 -11.37 1.94
C GLN A 6 -0.77 -11.07 0.53
N ASP A 7 -1.59 -11.22 -0.50
CA ASP A 7 -1.21 -10.93 -1.88
C ASP A 7 -0.85 -9.44 -2.05
N THR A 8 -1.59 -8.54 -1.39
CA THR A 8 -1.30 -7.09 -1.39
C THR A 8 0.05 -6.78 -0.74
N VAL A 9 0.36 -7.42 0.39
CA VAL A 9 1.66 -7.27 1.06
C VAL A 9 2.79 -7.77 0.16
N ALA A 10 2.61 -8.90 -0.51
CA ALA A 10 3.61 -9.44 -1.44
C ALA A 10 3.89 -8.49 -2.60
N VAL A 11 2.85 -7.87 -3.18
CA VAL A 11 3.01 -6.85 -4.22
C VAL A 11 3.76 -5.63 -3.69
N LEU A 12 3.41 -5.12 -2.50
CA LEU A 12 4.08 -3.97 -1.89
C LEU A 12 5.56 -4.25 -1.60
N GLN A 13 5.86 -5.44 -1.07
CA GLN A 13 7.24 -5.87 -0.80
C GLN A 13 8.06 -5.95 -2.08
N ALA A 14 7.52 -6.55 -3.14
CA ALA A 14 8.21 -6.63 -4.43
C ALA A 14 8.52 -5.24 -5.04
N VAL A 15 7.64 -4.24 -4.83
CA VAL A 15 7.90 -2.86 -5.25
C VAL A 15 8.98 -2.20 -4.40
N ALA A 16 8.98 -2.44 -3.08
CA ALA A 16 10.00 -1.89 -2.19
C ALA A 16 11.39 -2.51 -2.44
N GLU A 17 11.47 -3.81 -2.72
CA GLU A 17 12.71 -4.51 -3.06
C GLU A 17 13.32 -3.99 -4.37
N ALA A 18 12.49 -3.60 -5.35
CA ALA A 18 12.95 -2.96 -6.57
C ALA A 18 13.51 -1.53 -6.35
N LEU A 19 13.27 -0.94 -5.18
CA LEU A 19 13.62 0.44 -4.82
C LEU A 19 14.33 0.50 -3.46
N PRO A 20 15.52 -0.13 -3.33
CA PRO A 20 16.18 -0.32 -2.04
C PRO A 20 16.50 1.03 -1.38
N GLY A 21 16.11 1.15 -0.11
CA GLY A 21 16.33 2.37 0.70
C GLY A 21 15.47 3.58 0.32
N ARG A 22 14.58 3.45 -0.67
CA ARG A 22 13.69 4.54 -1.12
C ARG A 22 12.26 4.40 -0.62
N VAL A 23 11.82 3.18 -0.32
CA VAL A 23 10.43 2.86 0.06
C VAL A 23 10.43 2.05 1.35
N THR A 24 9.51 2.37 2.26
CA THR A 24 9.24 1.56 3.45
C THR A 24 7.79 1.10 3.41
N VAL A 25 7.56 -0.19 3.66
CA VAL A 25 6.22 -0.78 3.72
C VAL A 25 5.87 -1.06 5.16
N ARG A 26 4.72 -0.57 5.62
CA ARG A 26 4.18 -0.88 6.95
C ARG A 26 2.77 -1.44 6.81
N VAL A 27 2.51 -2.51 7.55
CA VAL A 27 1.19 -3.15 7.60
C VAL A 27 0.59 -2.85 8.96
N VAL A 28 -0.64 -2.36 8.97
CA VAL A 28 -1.37 -1.94 10.18
C VAL A 28 -2.73 -2.60 10.23
N SER A 29 -3.25 -2.82 11.44
CA SER A 29 -4.62 -3.32 11.67
C SER A 29 -5.63 -2.20 11.44
N THR A 30 -6.86 -2.54 11.05
CA THR A 30 -7.97 -1.58 10.99
C THR A 30 -8.32 -0.98 12.35
N GLU A 31 -7.89 -1.63 13.44
CA GLU A 31 -8.05 -1.16 14.81
C GLU A 31 -7.06 -0.03 15.17
N ASP A 32 -6.02 0.18 14.36
CA ASP A 32 -5.08 1.27 14.56
C ASP A 32 -5.77 2.62 14.32
N ALA A 33 -5.62 3.56 15.26
CA ALA A 33 -6.22 4.88 15.19
C ALA A 33 -5.79 5.66 13.93
N GLU A 34 -4.63 5.34 13.35
CA GLU A 34 -4.19 5.97 12.10
C GLU A 34 -5.06 5.60 10.89
N CYS A 35 -5.66 4.40 10.87
CA CYS A 35 -6.52 3.93 9.79
C CYS A 35 -7.80 4.77 9.68
N ALA A 36 -8.27 5.34 10.80
CA ALA A 36 -9.44 6.21 10.84
C ALA A 36 -9.25 7.46 9.97
N ARG A 37 -8.03 7.99 9.86
CA ARG A 37 -7.72 9.18 9.04
C ARG A 37 -7.92 8.94 7.55
N TYR A 38 -7.83 7.70 7.11
CA TYR A 38 -8.00 7.30 5.71
C TYR A 38 -9.41 6.80 5.40
N GLY A 39 -10.32 6.79 6.37
CA GLY A 39 -11.66 6.25 6.20
C GLY A 39 -11.62 4.79 5.73
N ALA A 40 -10.78 3.96 6.37
CA ALA A 40 -10.55 2.58 5.99
C ALA A 40 -11.79 1.69 6.19
N VAL A 41 -12.75 1.79 5.27
CA VAL A 41 -14.00 0.99 5.27
C VAL A 41 -13.82 -0.36 4.57
N LEU A 42 -12.92 -0.43 3.58
CA LEU A 42 -12.68 -1.62 2.76
C LEU A 42 -11.22 -2.06 2.84
N THR A 43 -10.99 -3.32 3.18
CA THR A 43 -9.65 -3.93 3.23
C THR A 43 -9.43 -4.91 2.07
N PRO A 44 -8.19 -5.09 1.60
CA PRO A 44 -7.00 -4.30 1.93
C PRO A 44 -7.12 -2.86 1.38
N MET A 45 -6.57 -1.89 2.11
CA MET A 45 -6.41 -0.51 1.66
C MET A 45 -4.92 -0.20 1.58
N VAL A 46 -4.47 0.32 0.44
CA VAL A 46 -3.09 0.73 0.23
C VAL A 46 -3.02 2.24 0.21
N VAL A 47 -2.15 2.80 1.04
CA VAL A 47 -1.88 4.23 1.12
C VAL A 47 -0.41 4.46 0.80
N VAL A 48 -0.13 5.39 -0.12
CA VAL A 48 1.22 5.81 -0.50
C VAL A 48 1.38 7.28 -0.12
N ASN A 49 2.27 7.58 0.84
CA ASN A 49 2.53 8.95 1.33
C ASN A 49 1.24 9.75 1.66
N GLY A 50 0.30 9.11 2.35
CA GLY A 50 -0.97 9.72 2.75
C GLY A 50 -2.05 9.73 1.66
N LYS A 51 -1.78 9.22 0.45
CA LYS A 51 -2.74 9.11 -0.65
C LYS A 51 -3.27 7.69 -0.79
N ILE A 52 -4.58 7.53 -0.87
CA ILE A 52 -5.21 6.22 -1.07
C ILE A 52 -4.95 5.77 -2.51
N ALA A 53 -4.22 4.67 -2.67
CA ALA A 53 -3.89 4.08 -3.97
C ALA A 53 -4.97 3.09 -4.43
N CYS A 54 -5.46 2.24 -3.52
CA CYS A 54 -6.57 1.34 -3.75
C CYS A 54 -7.26 0.94 -2.44
N ALA A 55 -8.50 0.47 -2.53
CA ALA A 55 -9.27 -0.06 -1.41
C ALA A 55 -10.12 -1.25 -1.88
N GLY A 56 -10.12 -2.34 -1.11
CA GLY A 56 -10.94 -3.54 -1.36
C GLY A 56 -10.40 -4.50 -2.43
N THR A 57 -9.30 -4.16 -3.10
CA THR A 57 -8.68 -4.97 -4.17
C THR A 57 -7.17 -5.05 -4.02
N VAL A 58 -6.60 -6.14 -4.53
CA VAL A 58 -5.14 -6.29 -4.63
C VAL A 58 -4.64 -5.36 -5.74
N PRO A 59 -3.68 -4.46 -5.49
CA PRO A 59 -3.18 -3.55 -6.50
C PRO A 59 -2.44 -4.31 -7.61
N VAL A 60 -2.58 -3.83 -8.85
CA VAL A 60 -1.73 -4.29 -9.96
C VAL A 60 -0.34 -3.67 -9.77
N ARG A 61 0.69 -4.52 -9.78
CA ARG A 61 2.08 -4.12 -9.51
C ARG A 61 2.53 -2.91 -10.34
N SER A 62 2.33 -2.94 -11.65
CA SER A 62 2.76 -1.85 -12.55
C SER A 62 2.09 -0.51 -12.25
N GLY A 63 0.81 -0.51 -11.85
CA GLY A 63 0.10 0.69 -11.43
C GLY A 63 0.66 1.27 -10.13
N LEU A 64 0.98 0.39 -9.18
CA LEU A 64 1.60 0.77 -7.92
C LEU A 64 3.02 1.32 -8.12
N GLU A 65 3.84 0.68 -8.96
CA GLU A 65 5.19 1.16 -9.30
C GLU A 65 5.16 2.56 -9.91
N ARG A 66 4.22 2.82 -10.83
CA ARG A 66 4.04 4.15 -11.42
C ARG A 66 3.66 5.20 -10.38
N LEU A 67 2.75 4.86 -9.47
CA LEU A 67 2.33 5.76 -8.39
C LEU A 67 3.50 6.07 -7.44
N VAL A 68 4.22 5.04 -7.00
CA VAL A 68 5.39 5.18 -6.11
C VAL A 68 6.48 6.03 -6.78
N ALA A 69 6.78 5.78 -8.06
CA ALA A 69 7.75 6.58 -8.81
C ALA A 69 7.33 8.06 -8.90
N ALA A 70 6.04 8.34 -9.11
CA ALA A 70 5.52 9.70 -9.15
C ALA A 70 5.61 10.40 -7.77
N GLU A 71 5.46 9.67 -6.67
CA GLU A 71 5.63 10.22 -5.31
C GLU A 71 7.09 10.42 -4.93
N LEU A 72 8.01 9.59 -5.43
CA LEU A 72 9.46 9.72 -5.18
C LEU A 72 10.13 10.85 -5.98
N ALA A 73 9.47 11.36 -7.01
CA ALA A 73 9.96 12.45 -7.86
C ALA A 73 9.51 13.86 -7.38
N ARG A 74 8.70 13.92 -6.31
CA ARG A 74 8.26 15.16 -5.67
C ARG A 74 9.22 15.54 -4.55
#